data_AF-A0A6M0A8J4-F1
#
_entry.id   AF-A0A6M0A8J4-F1
#
_cell.length_a   1.000
_cell.length_b   1.000
_cell.length_c   1.000
_cell.angle_alpha   90.00
_cell.angle_beta   90.00
_cell.angle_gamma   90.00
#
_symmetry.space_group_name_H-M   'P 1'
#
loop_
_entity.id
_entity.type
_entity.pdbx_description
1 polymer ?
#
loop_
_entity_poly.entity_id
_entity_poly.type
_entity_poly.pdbx_seq_one_letter_code
_entity_poly.pdbx_strand_id
1 'polypeptide(L)'
;EITASVFGFVSGQVLLPFGGQNEFMSAVVAIKVMETFLTTKHLFKIAACIEASIPFQPISEDGLTATERLYQRLRETNIKLNVNLTDAELYQTIKKSVRLSNRDVIGFGSPSSIFLDNTWNLLPETNHNLINGNSYTISEYRIALEKTEGFIKSLNPDLIFRKFDGEPDEKTYISLVNQAKKNLEIAKVYLGSKIFTLGFIEVLSMRLGLNIPLSTMIGELPTQGFDPAHLESFLPDIHYPYQPKNSLECEVLNLLADGRCQNATYDMRNSPLSTFIVRYIGFEEVKKQRKRTKELFQKNISPEDFIDGCNQDLLKMIIDGILELFESRKQAISGVKKGNCIYWNQQE
;
A
#
# COMPACT_ATOMS: atom_id res chain seq x y z
N GLU A 1 -17.50 31.43 5.03
CA GLU A 1 -18.34 31.49 3.82
C GLU A 1 -17.58 31.10 2.55
N ILE A 2 -16.44 31.73 2.24
CA ILE A 2 -15.59 31.39 1.06
C ILE A 2 -15.33 29.89 0.95
N THR A 3 -14.81 29.26 2.01
CA THR A 3 -14.46 27.83 1.98
C THR A 3 -15.65 26.93 1.66
N ALA A 4 -16.78 27.15 2.34
CA ALA A 4 -18.00 26.37 2.09
C ALA A 4 -18.48 26.53 0.65
N SER A 5 -18.46 27.76 0.11
CA SER A 5 -18.87 28.03 -1.27
C SER A 5 -17.94 27.38 -2.31
N VAL A 6 -16.62 27.41 -2.09
CA VAL A 6 -15.65 26.75 -2.99
C VAL A 6 -15.80 25.22 -3.00
N PHE A 7 -16.03 24.63 -1.83
CA PHE A 7 -16.25 23.18 -1.69
C PHE A 7 -17.65 22.74 -2.11
N GLY A 8 -18.59 23.69 -2.30
CA GLY A 8 -19.98 23.38 -2.59
C GLY A 8 -20.74 22.81 -1.39
N PHE A 9 -20.27 23.08 -0.17
CA PHE A 9 -20.91 22.62 1.05
C PHE A 9 -21.93 23.63 1.58
N VAL A 10 -23.03 23.10 2.11
CA VAL A 10 -24.11 23.89 2.71
C VAL A 10 -24.14 23.77 4.22
N SER A 11 -24.68 24.78 4.90
CA SER A 11 -24.81 24.74 6.37
C SER A 11 -25.71 23.58 6.80
N GLY A 12 -25.31 22.87 7.85
CA GLY A 12 -26.01 21.67 8.33
C GLY A 12 -25.70 20.38 7.56
N GLN A 13 -24.89 20.43 6.49
CA GLN A 13 -24.44 19.23 5.79
C GLN A 13 -23.52 18.38 6.68
N VAL A 14 -23.75 17.06 6.69
CA VAL A 14 -22.83 16.10 7.31
C VAL A 14 -21.62 15.92 6.40
N LEU A 15 -20.42 16.12 6.96
CA LEU A 15 -19.16 15.89 6.25
C LEU A 15 -18.80 14.40 6.31
N LEU A 16 -18.57 13.79 5.15
CA LEU A 16 -18.16 12.40 5.05
C LEU A 16 -16.64 12.30 4.96
N PRO A 17 -15.98 11.33 5.64
CA PRO A 17 -14.53 11.19 5.60
C PRO A 17 -13.95 11.11 4.18
N PHE A 18 -14.62 10.37 3.28
CA PHE A 18 -14.23 10.22 1.88
C PHE A 18 -14.82 11.28 0.95
N GLY A 19 -15.60 12.22 1.49
CA GLY A 19 -16.25 13.32 0.76
C GLY A 19 -15.47 14.64 0.82
N GLY A 20 -14.19 14.61 1.18
CA GLY A 20 -13.36 15.82 1.29
C GLY A 20 -13.40 16.49 2.66
N GLN A 21 -13.77 15.77 3.73
CA GLN A 21 -13.83 16.32 5.09
C GLN A 21 -12.47 16.86 5.54
N ASN A 22 -11.39 16.10 5.34
CA ASN A 22 -10.06 16.50 5.78
C ASN A 22 -9.56 17.75 5.05
N GLU A 23 -9.78 17.81 3.74
CA GLU A 23 -9.42 18.94 2.89
C GLU A 23 -10.24 20.18 3.24
N PHE A 24 -11.54 20.00 3.50
CA PHE A 24 -12.40 21.11 3.92
C PHE A 24 -11.95 21.69 5.25
N MET A 25 -11.72 20.84 6.26
CA MET A 25 -11.23 21.28 7.57
C MET A 25 -9.86 21.94 7.46
N SER A 26 -8.96 21.39 6.64
CA SER A 26 -7.66 22.00 6.33
C SER A 26 -7.80 23.38 5.68
N ALA A 27 -8.74 23.55 4.75
CA ALA A 27 -9.01 24.83 4.12
C ALA A 27 -9.63 25.85 5.07
N VAL A 28 -10.52 25.42 5.98
CA VAL A 28 -11.07 26.30 7.03
C VAL A 28 -9.96 26.81 7.93
N VAL A 29 -9.10 25.92 8.44
CA VAL A 29 -7.96 26.30 9.30
C VAL A 29 -6.99 27.20 8.56
N ALA A 30 -6.57 26.81 7.35
CA ALA A 30 -5.62 27.59 6.54
C ALA A 30 -6.16 29.00 6.24
N ILE A 31 -7.42 29.13 5.85
CA ILE A 31 -8.01 30.45 5.58
C ILE A 31 -8.08 31.27 6.86
N LYS A 32 -8.54 30.69 7.97
CA LYS A 32 -8.69 31.41 9.23
C LYS A 32 -7.36 31.91 9.80
N VAL A 33 -6.31 31.10 9.73
CA VAL A 33 -4.98 31.50 10.19
C VAL A 33 -4.37 32.58 9.29
N MET A 34 -4.66 32.54 7.99
CA MET A 34 -4.04 33.45 7.02
C MET A 34 -4.85 34.73 6.76
N GLU A 35 -6.07 34.86 7.28
CA GLU A 35 -6.99 35.96 6.92
C GLU A 35 -6.49 37.36 7.30
N THR A 36 -5.60 37.45 8.30
CA THR A 36 -4.97 38.71 8.71
C THR A 36 -3.78 39.11 7.84
N PHE A 37 -3.22 38.16 7.08
CA PHE A 37 -1.99 38.36 6.29
C PHE A 37 -2.24 38.42 4.79
N LEU A 38 -3.35 37.84 4.33
CA LEU A 38 -3.64 37.64 2.92
C LEU A 38 -4.97 38.29 2.52
N THR A 39 -5.01 38.80 1.29
CA THR A 39 -6.25 39.32 0.70
C THR A 39 -7.27 38.22 0.44
N THR A 40 -8.55 38.59 0.34
CA THR A 40 -9.66 37.68 -0.03
C THR A 40 -9.37 36.89 -1.30
N LYS A 41 -8.74 37.52 -2.30
CA LYS A 41 -8.32 36.86 -3.56
C LYS A 41 -7.32 35.73 -3.31
N HIS A 42 -6.36 35.92 -2.40
CA HIS A 42 -5.39 34.88 -2.05
C HIS A 42 -6.05 33.73 -1.28
N LEU A 43 -6.87 34.04 -0.27
CA LEU A 43 -7.59 33.05 0.52
C LEU A 43 -8.51 32.18 -0.36
N PHE A 44 -9.21 32.80 -1.31
CA PHE A 44 -10.02 32.12 -2.31
C PHE A 44 -9.20 31.13 -3.15
N LYS A 45 -8.03 31.55 -3.65
CA LYS A 45 -7.11 30.70 -4.42
C LYS A 45 -6.57 29.54 -3.58
N ILE A 46 -6.29 29.76 -2.30
CA ILE A 46 -5.86 28.71 -1.35
C ILE A 46 -6.96 27.68 -1.16
N ALA A 47 -8.21 28.09 -0.91
CA ALA A 47 -9.34 27.16 -0.81
C ALA A 47 -9.51 26.32 -2.08
N ALA A 48 -9.39 26.94 -3.26
CA ALA A 48 -9.50 26.21 -4.53
C ALA A 48 -8.41 25.14 -4.68
N CYS A 49 -7.17 25.47 -4.30
CA CYS A 49 -6.05 24.52 -4.32
C CYS A 49 -6.26 23.35 -3.35
N ILE A 50 -6.77 23.61 -2.13
CA ILE A 50 -7.03 22.56 -1.14
C ILE A 50 -8.25 21.70 -1.54
N GLU A 51 -9.32 22.29 -2.08
CA GLU A 51 -10.44 21.49 -2.62
C GLU A 51 -9.95 20.53 -3.71
N ALA A 52 -9.06 21.01 -4.58
CA ALA A 52 -8.56 20.18 -5.65
C ALA A 52 -7.73 18.98 -5.18
N SER A 53 -7.19 19.00 -3.95
CA SER A 53 -6.45 17.84 -3.42
C SER A 53 -7.36 16.70 -2.97
N ILE A 54 -8.69 16.86 -2.94
CA ILE A 54 -9.61 15.73 -2.68
C ILE A 54 -9.43 14.68 -3.79
N PRO A 55 -8.89 13.50 -3.52
CA PRO A 55 -8.45 12.60 -4.57
C PRO A 55 -9.60 11.73 -5.13
N PHE A 56 -9.38 11.16 -6.31
CA PHE A 56 -10.20 10.09 -6.93
C PHE A 56 -11.71 10.38 -7.08
N GLN A 57 -12.08 11.66 -7.17
CA GLN A 57 -13.48 12.05 -7.31
C GLN A 57 -14.08 11.53 -8.63
N PRO A 58 -15.27 10.92 -8.60
CA PRO A 58 -15.95 10.46 -9.81
C PRO A 58 -16.38 11.63 -10.70
N ILE A 59 -16.61 11.30 -11.98
CA ILE A 59 -17.36 12.16 -12.90
C ILE A 59 -18.78 12.28 -12.36
N SER A 60 -19.35 13.49 -12.36
CA SER A 60 -20.71 13.71 -11.87
C SER A 60 -21.76 13.11 -12.82
N GLU A 61 -23.00 13.04 -12.37
CA GLU A 61 -24.13 12.61 -13.19
C GLU A 61 -24.27 13.46 -14.47
N ASP A 62 -23.95 14.76 -14.38
CA ASP A 62 -23.93 15.69 -15.53
C ASP A 62 -22.70 15.55 -16.45
N GLY A 63 -21.84 14.55 -16.21
CA GLY A 63 -20.66 14.29 -17.04
C GLY A 63 -19.45 15.19 -16.75
N LEU A 64 -19.49 15.99 -15.68
CA LEU A 64 -18.40 16.91 -15.35
C LEU A 64 -17.32 16.24 -14.50
N THR A 65 -16.06 16.52 -14.82
CA THR A 65 -14.89 16.16 -14.00
C THR A 65 -14.84 16.99 -12.71
N ALA A 66 -14.09 16.52 -11.72
CA ALA A 66 -13.89 17.27 -10.46
C ALA A 66 -13.33 18.69 -10.70
N THR A 67 -12.43 18.84 -11.66
CA THR A 67 -11.84 20.13 -12.00
C THR A 67 -12.84 21.09 -12.64
N GLU A 68 -13.71 20.60 -13.51
CA GLU A 68 -14.77 21.41 -14.14
C GLU A 68 -15.82 21.85 -13.11
N ARG A 69 -16.19 20.96 -12.19
CA ARG A 69 -17.07 21.30 -11.07
C ARG A 69 -16.46 22.38 -10.19
N LEU A 70 -15.18 22.24 -9.84
CA LEU A 70 -14.47 23.28 -9.09
C LEU A 70 -14.49 24.61 -9.86
N TYR A 71 -14.19 24.60 -11.17
CA TYR A 71 -14.21 25.82 -11.97
C TYR A 71 -15.56 26.53 -11.99
N GLN A 72 -16.67 25.78 -12.15
CA GLN A 72 -18.02 26.34 -12.05
C GLN A 72 -18.27 26.99 -10.69
N ARG A 73 -17.97 26.27 -9.59
CA ARG A 73 -18.13 26.80 -8.23
C ARG A 73 -17.26 28.03 -7.98
N LEU A 74 -16.04 28.08 -8.52
CA LEU A 74 -15.20 29.27 -8.40
C LEU A 74 -15.81 30.47 -9.13
N ARG A 75 -16.36 30.30 -10.34
CA ARG A 75 -17.03 31.38 -11.07
C ARG A 75 -18.23 31.91 -10.29
N GLU A 76 -19.09 31.01 -9.82
CA GLU A 76 -20.28 31.37 -9.02
C GLU A 76 -19.90 32.06 -7.72
N THR A 77 -18.91 31.54 -7.00
CA THR A 77 -18.45 32.10 -5.73
C THR A 77 -17.77 33.46 -5.93
N ASN A 78 -17.01 33.64 -7.02
CA ASN A 78 -16.35 34.92 -7.35
C ASN A 78 -17.38 36.05 -7.52
N ILE A 79 -18.52 35.75 -8.16
CA ILE A 79 -19.65 36.67 -8.32
C ILE A 79 -20.37 36.86 -6.97
N LYS A 80 -20.81 35.77 -6.34
CA LYS A 80 -21.62 35.80 -5.11
C LYS A 80 -20.95 36.57 -3.98
N LEU A 81 -19.63 36.42 -3.81
CA LEU A 81 -18.88 37.02 -2.71
C LEU A 81 -18.07 38.25 -3.12
N ASN A 82 -18.25 38.76 -4.35
CA ASN A 82 -17.52 39.92 -4.89
C ASN A 82 -15.99 39.81 -4.71
N VAL A 83 -15.43 38.63 -5.01
CA VAL A 83 -13.98 38.39 -4.88
C VAL A 83 -13.19 39.17 -5.96
N ASN A 84 -13.87 39.55 -7.05
CA ASN A 84 -13.36 40.42 -8.12
C ASN A 84 -12.12 39.85 -8.85
N LEU A 85 -12.01 38.52 -8.98
CA LEU A 85 -11.05 37.89 -9.89
C LEU A 85 -11.54 38.03 -11.33
N THR A 86 -10.61 38.28 -12.25
CA THR A 86 -10.89 38.21 -13.69
C THR A 86 -10.99 36.75 -14.15
N ASP A 87 -11.58 36.51 -15.33
CA ASP A 87 -11.61 35.17 -15.91
C ASP A 87 -10.21 34.58 -16.07
N ALA A 88 -9.23 35.38 -16.52
CA ALA A 88 -7.83 34.95 -16.62
C ALA A 88 -7.26 34.53 -15.26
N GLU A 89 -7.59 35.25 -14.17
CA GLU A 89 -7.17 34.85 -12.82
C GLU A 89 -7.85 33.56 -12.35
N LEU A 90 -9.13 33.33 -12.70
CA LEU A 90 -9.84 32.09 -12.37
C LEU A 90 -9.24 30.90 -13.12
N TYR A 91 -8.97 31.03 -14.42
CA TYR A 91 -8.27 30.00 -15.21
C TYR A 91 -6.90 29.64 -14.60
N GLN A 92 -6.11 30.65 -14.25
CA GLN A 92 -4.81 30.42 -13.61
C GLN A 92 -4.93 29.79 -12.22
N THR A 93 -6.00 30.08 -11.50
CA THR A 93 -6.29 29.44 -10.21
C THR A 93 -6.54 27.95 -10.41
N ILE A 94 -7.39 27.57 -11.35
CA ILE A 94 -7.65 26.16 -11.67
C ILE A 94 -6.39 25.43 -12.13
N LYS A 95 -5.57 26.03 -13.00
CA LYS A 95 -4.30 25.41 -13.42
C LYS A 95 -3.36 25.16 -12.23
N LYS A 96 -3.28 26.10 -11.27
CA LYS A 96 -2.51 25.88 -10.03
C LYS A 96 -3.11 24.78 -9.15
N SER A 97 -4.43 24.71 -9.04
CA SER A 97 -5.14 23.66 -8.32
C SER A 97 -4.88 22.27 -8.94
N VAL A 98 -4.89 22.16 -10.27
CA VAL A 98 -4.52 20.92 -10.99
C VAL A 98 -3.08 20.53 -10.70
N ARG A 99 -2.12 21.47 -10.77
CA ARG A 99 -0.71 21.18 -10.44
C ARG A 99 -0.55 20.67 -9.00
N LEU A 100 -1.23 21.30 -8.04
CA LEU A 100 -1.14 20.88 -6.64
C LEU A 100 -1.72 19.48 -6.45
N SER A 101 -2.93 19.24 -6.97
CA SER A 101 -3.59 17.92 -6.86
C SER A 101 -2.78 16.81 -7.51
N ASN A 102 -2.23 17.02 -8.71
CA ASN A 102 -1.36 16.04 -9.37
C ASN A 102 -0.05 15.81 -8.62
N ARG A 103 0.49 16.85 -7.97
CA ARG A 103 1.69 16.72 -7.13
C ARG A 103 1.41 15.89 -5.88
N ASP A 104 0.23 16.05 -5.28
CA ASP A 104 -0.19 15.31 -4.08
C ASP A 104 -0.24 13.80 -4.33
N VAL A 105 -0.73 13.40 -5.52
CA VAL A 105 -0.82 11.98 -5.93
C VAL A 105 0.32 11.54 -6.86
N ILE A 106 1.43 12.29 -6.95
CA ILE A 106 2.51 12.03 -7.91
C ILE A 106 3.16 10.66 -7.72
N GLY A 107 3.06 10.09 -6.51
CA GLY A 107 3.53 8.74 -6.20
C GLY A 107 2.95 7.66 -7.12
N PHE A 108 1.70 7.82 -7.59
CA PHE A 108 1.08 6.88 -8.54
C PHE A 108 1.76 6.88 -9.91
N GLY A 109 2.37 8.00 -10.31
CA GLY A 109 3.10 8.14 -11.58
C GLY A 109 4.61 7.86 -11.47
N SER A 110 5.09 7.42 -10.31
CA SER A 110 6.50 7.14 -10.05
C SER A 110 6.88 5.70 -10.49
N PRO A 111 8.17 5.34 -10.55
CA PRO A 111 8.59 3.95 -10.65
C PRO A 111 7.91 3.06 -9.59
N SER A 112 7.64 1.81 -9.93
CA SER A 112 6.82 0.89 -9.12
C SER A 112 7.37 0.66 -7.70
N SER A 113 8.69 0.59 -7.54
CA SER A 113 9.35 0.49 -6.24
C SER A 113 9.07 1.70 -5.34
N ILE A 114 9.11 2.91 -5.89
CA ILE A 114 8.82 4.17 -5.18
C ILE A 114 7.33 4.27 -4.86
N PHE A 115 6.47 3.87 -5.81
CA PHE A 115 5.03 3.82 -5.59
C PHE A 115 4.65 2.90 -4.42
N LEU A 116 5.23 1.69 -4.38
CA LEU A 116 5.01 0.76 -3.27
C LEU A 116 5.59 1.29 -1.96
N ASP A 117 6.75 1.95 -1.97
CA ASP A 117 7.29 2.58 -0.75
C ASP A 117 6.36 3.65 -0.19
N ASN A 118 5.88 4.55 -1.04
CA ASN A 118 4.94 5.58 -0.62
C ASN A 118 3.67 4.94 -0.05
N THR A 119 3.19 3.85 -0.66
CA THR A 119 2.05 3.08 -0.15
C THR A 119 2.35 2.46 1.22
N TRP A 120 3.55 1.90 1.41
CA TRP A 120 3.97 1.31 2.69
C TRP A 120 4.12 2.37 3.78
N ASN A 121 4.68 3.54 3.48
CA ASN A 121 4.85 4.60 4.49
C ASN A 121 3.53 5.06 5.11
N LEU A 122 2.41 4.90 4.40
CA LEU A 122 1.06 5.25 4.88
C LEU A 122 0.39 4.13 5.70
N LEU A 123 0.90 2.89 5.68
CA LEU A 123 0.26 1.78 6.40
C LEU A 123 0.11 2.02 7.91
N PRO A 124 1.14 2.52 8.64
CA PRO A 124 1.02 2.73 10.08
C PRO A 124 0.03 3.84 10.47
N GLU A 125 -0.26 4.79 9.56
CA GLU A 125 -1.19 5.89 9.82
C GLU A 125 -2.61 5.40 10.08
N THR A 126 -3.01 4.29 9.44
CA THR A 126 -4.34 3.69 9.57
C THR A 126 -4.33 2.31 10.25
N ASN A 127 -3.14 1.77 10.55
CA ASN A 127 -2.96 0.47 11.21
C ASN A 127 -1.93 0.58 12.34
N HIS A 128 -2.36 1.14 13.48
CA HIS A 128 -1.48 1.46 14.61
C HIS A 128 -0.72 0.27 15.20
N ASN A 129 -1.18 -0.96 14.98
CA ASN A 129 -0.47 -2.17 15.41
C ASN A 129 0.91 -2.29 14.73
N LEU A 130 1.10 -1.67 13.56
CA LEU A 130 2.36 -1.71 12.80
C LEU A 130 3.41 -0.71 13.30
N ILE A 131 3.10 0.15 14.28
CA ILE A 131 4.06 1.15 14.80
C ILE A 131 5.29 0.44 15.39
N ASN A 132 5.11 -0.75 15.95
CA ASN A 132 6.17 -1.56 16.57
C ASN A 132 6.43 -2.81 15.71
N GLY A 133 7.54 -2.80 14.97
CA GLY A 133 7.86 -3.78 13.91
C GLY A 133 7.88 -5.26 14.28
N ASN A 134 8.11 -5.60 15.55
CA ASN A 134 8.21 -6.99 16.00
C ASN A 134 7.02 -7.46 16.86
N SER A 135 6.02 -6.60 17.12
CA SER A 135 4.93 -6.91 18.05
C SER A 135 3.59 -7.25 17.38
N TYR A 136 3.42 -6.90 16.11
CA TYR A 136 2.16 -7.20 15.43
C TYR A 136 2.01 -8.70 15.12
N THR A 137 0.78 -9.16 15.20
CA THR A 137 0.39 -10.52 14.82
C THR A 137 0.33 -10.69 13.32
N ILE A 138 0.41 -11.95 12.86
CA ILE A 138 0.26 -12.29 11.43
C ILE A 138 -1.07 -11.77 10.89
N SER A 139 -2.14 -11.91 11.68
CA SER A 139 -3.49 -11.48 11.32
C SER A 139 -3.59 -9.97 11.14
N GLU A 140 -3.02 -9.19 12.06
CA GLU A 140 -3.03 -7.72 11.99
C GLU A 140 -2.30 -7.22 10.74
N TYR A 141 -1.16 -7.82 10.41
CA TYR A 141 -0.42 -7.43 9.20
C TYR A 141 -1.16 -7.84 7.93
N ARG A 142 -1.73 -9.05 7.87
CA ARG A 142 -2.56 -9.47 6.73
C ARG A 142 -3.73 -8.50 6.53
N ILE A 143 -4.48 -8.18 7.59
CA ILE A 143 -5.65 -7.30 7.53
C ILE A 143 -5.23 -5.91 7.01
N ALA A 144 -4.09 -5.38 7.46
CA ALA A 144 -3.55 -4.13 6.94
C ALA A 144 -3.29 -4.20 5.43
N LEU A 145 -2.66 -5.27 4.94
CA LEU A 145 -2.42 -5.46 3.50
C LEU A 145 -3.72 -5.69 2.71
N GLU A 146 -4.71 -6.38 3.27
CA GLU A 146 -6.01 -6.60 2.62
C GLU A 146 -6.82 -5.31 2.47
N LYS A 147 -6.80 -4.43 3.49
CA LYS A 147 -7.40 -3.09 3.38
C LYS A 147 -6.75 -2.29 2.26
N THR A 148 -5.42 -2.31 2.18
CA THR A 148 -4.65 -1.63 1.13
C THR A 148 -4.94 -2.22 -0.25
N GLU A 149 -5.01 -3.55 -0.37
CA GLU A 149 -5.41 -4.20 -1.63
C GLU A 149 -6.84 -3.81 -2.04
N GLY A 150 -7.77 -3.74 -1.07
CA GLY A 150 -9.14 -3.27 -1.30
C GLY A 150 -9.19 -1.84 -1.81
N PHE A 151 -8.44 -0.93 -1.19
CA PHE A 151 -8.29 0.45 -1.64
C PHE A 151 -7.74 0.50 -3.07
N ILE A 152 -6.60 -0.15 -3.35
CA ILE A 152 -5.98 -0.17 -4.69
C ILE A 152 -6.93 -0.72 -5.76
N LYS A 153 -7.71 -1.76 -5.44
CA LYS A 153 -8.71 -2.32 -6.36
C LYS A 153 -9.90 -1.40 -6.62
N SER A 154 -10.22 -0.49 -5.70
CA SER A 154 -11.32 0.46 -5.85
C SER A 154 -10.98 1.67 -6.73
N LEU A 155 -9.68 1.92 -6.96
CA LEU A 155 -9.22 3.08 -7.72
C LEU A 155 -9.50 2.91 -9.22
N ASN A 156 -10.07 3.95 -9.82
CA ASN A 156 -10.06 4.12 -11.27
C ASN A 156 -8.80 4.91 -11.67
N PRO A 157 -7.88 4.33 -12.46
CA PRO A 157 -6.64 5.00 -12.84
C PRO A 157 -6.86 6.31 -13.63
N ASP A 158 -7.96 6.41 -14.37
CA ASP A 158 -8.27 7.60 -15.17
C ASP A 158 -8.76 8.78 -14.31
N LEU A 159 -8.99 8.57 -13.01
CA LEU A 159 -9.39 9.59 -12.04
C LEU A 159 -8.28 10.00 -11.07
N ILE A 160 -7.07 9.43 -11.22
CA ILE A 160 -5.93 9.74 -10.34
C ILE A 160 -5.38 11.13 -10.66
N PHE A 161 -4.98 11.33 -11.91
CA PHE A 161 -4.45 12.61 -12.36
C PHE A 161 -5.56 13.46 -12.97
N ARG A 162 -5.51 14.75 -12.68
CA ARG A 162 -6.43 15.75 -13.22
C ARG A 162 -5.79 16.46 -14.42
N LYS A 163 -6.63 16.92 -15.34
CA LYS A 163 -6.23 17.83 -16.42
C LYS A 163 -7.21 18.98 -16.56
N PHE A 164 -6.73 20.12 -17.04
CA PHE A 164 -7.55 21.27 -17.39
C PHE A 164 -6.84 22.17 -18.39
N ASP A 165 -7.46 22.41 -19.54
CA ASP A 165 -7.00 23.41 -20.52
C ASP A 165 -5.49 23.29 -20.85
N GLY A 166 -5.04 22.09 -21.17
CA GLY A 166 -3.64 21.79 -21.49
C GLY A 166 -2.67 21.79 -20.29
N GLU A 167 -3.18 21.75 -19.05
CA GLU A 167 -2.39 21.55 -17.83
C GLU A 167 -2.74 20.21 -17.17
N PRO A 168 -1.81 19.26 -17.02
CA PRO A 168 -0.51 19.23 -17.70
C PRO A 168 -0.71 19.06 -19.22
N ASP A 169 0.37 19.18 -20.00
CA ASP A 169 0.29 18.89 -21.44
C ASP A 169 -0.13 17.43 -21.68
N GLU A 170 -0.76 17.17 -22.83
CA GLU A 170 -1.39 15.87 -23.10
C GLU A 170 -0.38 14.69 -23.05
N LYS A 171 0.88 14.92 -23.47
CA LYS A 171 1.92 13.88 -23.42
C LYS A 171 2.26 13.52 -21.98
N THR A 172 2.47 14.52 -21.14
CA THR A 172 2.70 14.33 -19.70
C THR A 172 1.51 13.66 -19.02
N TYR A 173 0.29 14.09 -19.32
CA TYR A 173 -0.94 13.51 -18.78
C TYR A 173 -1.05 12.01 -19.12
N ILE A 174 -0.92 11.65 -20.39
CA ILE A 174 -0.99 10.25 -20.85
C ILE A 174 0.10 9.40 -20.19
N SER A 175 1.32 9.93 -20.07
CA SER A 175 2.42 9.23 -19.41
C SER A 175 2.11 8.93 -17.95
N LEU A 176 1.59 9.91 -17.20
CA LEU A 176 1.23 9.76 -15.79
C LEU A 176 0.11 8.74 -15.60
N VAL A 177 -0.96 8.82 -16.41
CA VAL A 177 -2.09 7.87 -16.36
C VAL A 177 -1.63 6.45 -16.69
N ASN A 178 -0.80 6.27 -17.72
CA ASN A 178 -0.29 4.95 -18.10
C ASN A 178 0.61 4.35 -17.00
N GLN A 179 1.46 5.16 -16.38
CA GLN A 179 2.30 4.70 -15.28
C GLN A 179 1.45 4.34 -14.05
N ALA A 180 0.41 5.11 -13.73
CA ALA A 180 -0.52 4.77 -12.66
C ALA A 180 -1.27 3.46 -12.95
N LYS A 181 -1.78 3.25 -14.18
CA LYS A 181 -2.40 1.97 -14.60
C LYS A 181 -1.46 0.80 -14.33
N LYS A 182 -0.22 0.93 -14.79
CA LYS A 182 0.82 -0.10 -14.58
C LYS A 182 1.07 -0.35 -13.09
N ASN A 183 1.24 0.69 -12.30
CA ASN A 183 1.51 0.60 -10.86
C ASN A 183 0.37 -0.05 -10.08
N LEU A 184 -0.90 0.27 -10.41
CA LEU A 184 -2.05 -0.39 -9.79
C LEU A 184 -2.08 -1.89 -10.11
N GLU A 185 -1.78 -2.30 -11.34
CA GLU A 185 -1.71 -3.72 -11.70
C GLU A 185 -0.55 -4.44 -10.98
N ILE A 186 0.63 -3.81 -10.89
CA ILE A 186 1.76 -4.32 -10.12
C ILE A 186 1.37 -4.52 -8.66
N ALA A 187 0.79 -3.50 -8.03
CA ALA A 187 0.38 -3.57 -6.63
C ALA A 187 -0.66 -4.67 -6.38
N LYS A 188 -1.61 -4.89 -7.29
CA LYS A 188 -2.59 -5.98 -7.16
C LYS A 188 -1.92 -7.35 -7.08
N VAL A 189 -0.95 -7.63 -7.96
CA VAL A 189 -0.25 -8.92 -7.99
C VAL A 189 0.74 -9.04 -6.82
N TYR A 190 1.47 -7.97 -6.51
CA TYR A 190 2.41 -7.89 -5.39
C TYR A 190 1.70 -8.12 -4.04
N LEU A 191 0.65 -7.35 -3.75
CA LEU A 191 -0.15 -7.50 -2.54
C LEU A 191 -0.83 -8.86 -2.49
N GLY A 192 -1.40 -9.34 -3.61
CA GLY A 192 -2.02 -10.66 -3.68
C GLY A 192 -1.04 -11.79 -3.29
N SER A 193 0.22 -11.69 -3.73
CA SER A 193 1.27 -12.66 -3.40
C SER A 193 1.64 -12.62 -1.92
N LYS A 194 1.81 -11.42 -1.34
CA LYS A 194 2.10 -11.24 0.09
C LYS A 194 0.92 -11.69 0.96
N ILE A 195 -0.31 -11.37 0.59
CA ILE A 195 -1.51 -11.74 1.35
C ILE A 195 -1.71 -13.27 1.34
N PHE A 196 -1.53 -13.94 0.20
CA PHE A 196 -1.55 -15.41 0.19
C PHE A 196 -0.49 -15.99 1.12
N THR A 197 0.74 -15.47 1.05
CA THR A 197 1.84 -15.89 1.92
C THR A 197 1.49 -15.74 3.40
N LEU A 198 0.91 -14.60 3.78
CA LEU A 198 0.48 -14.35 5.16
C LEU A 198 -0.67 -15.26 5.57
N GLY A 199 -1.67 -15.47 4.71
CA GLY A 199 -2.78 -16.39 4.99
C GLY A 199 -2.29 -17.83 5.18
N PHE A 200 -1.31 -18.24 4.38
CA PHE A 200 -0.64 -19.53 4.51
C PHE A 200 0.03 -19.70 5.88
N ILE A 201 0.83 -18.71 6.29
CA ILE A 201 1.51 -18.72 7.58
C ILE A 201 0.53 -18.59 8.75
N GLU A 202 -0.53 -17.80 8.61
CA GLU A 202 -1.56 -17.61 9.63
C GLU A 202 -2.26 -18.93 9.96
N VAL A 203 -2.65 -19.70 8.94
CA VAL A 203 -3.28 -21.02 9.15
C VAL A 203 -2.33 -21.99 9.87
N LEU A 204 -1.05 -22.00 9.52
CA LEU A 204 -0.07 -22.81 10.25
C LEU A 204 0.08 -22.34 11.70
N SER A 205 0.09 -21.03 11.93
CA SER A 205 0.22 -20.44 13.26
C SER A 205 -0.97 -20.75 14.18
N MET A 206 -2.17 -20.95 13.62
CA MET A 206 -3.37 -21.33 14.38
C MET A 206 -3.19 -22.64 15.15
N ARG A 207 -2.27 -23.52 14.71
CA ARG A 207 -1.92 -24.76 15.43
C ARG A 207 -1.12 -24.49 16.71
N LEU A 208 -0.49 -23.32 16.83
CA LEU A 208 0.25 -22.86 18.01
C LEU A 208 -0.63 -21.96 18.90
N GLY A 209 -1.44 -21.11 18.28
CA GLY A 209 -2.34 -20.19 18.98
C GLY A 209 -2.98 -19.17 18.02
N LEU A 210 -3.92 -18.37 18.53
CA LEU A 210 -4.70 -17.45 17.69
C LEU A 210 -4.00 -16.12 17.40
N ASN A 211 -3.15 -15.63 18.31
CA ASN A 211 -2.52 -14.30 18.23
C ASN A 211 -1.00 -14.44 18.25
N ILE A 212 -0.45 -15.12 17.24
CA ILE A 212 1.00 -15.34 17.14
C ILE A 212 1.64 -14.12 16.45
N PRO A 213 2.67 -13.48 17.06
CA PRO A 213 3.47 -12.46 16.40
C PRO A 213 4.06 -12.98 15.10
N LEU A 214 4.06 -12.16 14.04
CA LEU A 214 4.63 -12.59 12.75
C LEU A 214 6.09 -13.04 12.90
N SER A 215 6.85 -12.31 13.70
CA SER A 215 8.23 -12.62 14.03
C SER A 215 8.43 -14.03 14.58
N THR A 216 7.43 -14.60 15.26
CA THR A 216 7.49 -15.96 15.78
C THR A 216 7.54 -16.99 14.66
N MET A 217 6.85 -16.77 13.54
CA MET A 217 6.77 -17.75 12.45
C MET A 217 7.85 -17.57 11.39
N ILE A 218 8.31 -16.33 11.15
CA ILE A 218 9.21 -16.03 10.02
C ILE A 218 10.56 -15.44 10.39
N GLY A 219 10.77 -15.02 11.64
CA GLY A 219 11.99 -14.32 12.09
C GLY A 219 11.71 -12.86 12.48
N GLU A 220 12.51 -12.34 13.42
CA GLU A 220 12.43 -10.95 13.87
C GLU A 220 13.06 -10.00 12.86
N LEU A 221 12.63 -8.74 12.81
CA LEU A 221 13.34 -7.74 12.02
C LEU A 221 14.76 -7.55 12.55
N PRO A 222 15.77 -7.40 11.68
CA PRO A 222 17.15 -7.13 12.09
C PRO A 222 17.22 -5.87 12.98
N THR A 223 17.97 -5.96 14.07
CA THR A 223 18.24 -4.81 14.96
C THR A 223 19.74 -4.56 15.04
N GLN A 224 20.16 -3.37 15.51
CA GLN A 224 21.59 -3.03 15.56
C GLN A 224 22.39 -4.08 16.34
N GLY A 225 23.27 -4.81 15.65
CA GLY A 225 24.16 -5.81 16.23
C GLY A 225 23.55 -7.20 16.42
N PHE A 226 22.31 -7.44 15.99
CA PHE A 226 21.66 -8.75 16.06
C PHE A 226 20.91 -9.08 14.77
N ASP A 227 21.36 -10.14 14.09
CA ASP A 227 20.76 -10.69 12.89
C ASP A 227 20.13 -12.04 13.24
N PRO A 228 18.82 -12.10 13.53
CA PRO A 228 18.14 -13.32 13.91
C PRO A 228 18.06 -14.29 12.73
N ALA A 229 17.97 -15.58 13.02
CA ALA A 229 17.65 -16.56 11.99
C ALA A 229 16.23 -16.29 11.44
N HIS A 230 16.11 -16.31 10.12
CA HIS A 230 14.86 -16.13 9.39
C HIS A 230 14.43 -17.43 8.69
N LEU A 231 13.13 -17.57 8.45
CA LEU A 231 12.57 -18.78 7.83
C LEU A 231 13.21 -19.09 6.46
N GLU A 232 13.47 -18.07 5.64
CA GLU A 232 14.05 -18.26 4.31
C GLU A 232 15.44 -18.92 4.33
N SER A 233 16.19 -18.82 5.44
CA SER A 233 17.50 -19.46 5.58
C SER A 233 17.40 -20.99 5.72
N PHE A 234 16.21 -21.52 5.99
CA PHE A 234 15.94 -22.94 6.16
C PHE A 234 15.14 -23.54 4.99
N LEU A 235 14.79 -22.73 3.99
CA LEU A 235 14.09 -23.21 2.80
C LEU A 235 15.09 -23.81 1.80
N PRO A 236 14.72 -24.88 1.08
CA PRO A 236 15.61 -25.52 0.11
C PRO A 236 15.79 -24.67 -1.15
N ASP A 237 16.86 -24.93 -1.89
CA ASP A 237 17.03 -24.38 -3.22
C ASP A 237 15.99 -24.95 -4.21
N ILE A 238 15.50 -24.09 -5.11
CA ILE A 238 14.54 -24.48 -6.14
C ILE A 238 15.32 -24.78 -7.43
N HIS A 239 15.37 -26.07 -7.82
CA HIS A 239 16.09 -26.50 -9.02
C HIS A 239 15.53 -25.91 -10.33
N TYR A 240 14.21 -25.72 -10.40
CA TYR A 240 13.51 -25.20 -11.58
C TYR A 240 12.61 -24.03 -11.18
N PRO A 241 13.17 -22.84 -10.93
CA PRO A 241 12.36 -21.71 -10.51
C PRO A 241 11.47 -21.25 -11.66
N TYR A 242 10.24 -20.90 -11.31
CA TYR A 242 9.26 -20.31 -12.21
C TYR A 242 9.87 -19.14 -12.99
N GLN A 243 9.63 -19.14 -14.30
CA GLN A 243 10.02 -18.08 -15.21
C GLN A 243 8.82 -17.17 -15.47
N PRO A 244 8.90 -15.86 -15.15
CA PRO A 244 7.87 -14.90 -15.48
C PRO A 244 7.50 -14.93 -16.97
N LYS A 245 6.20 -14.88 -17.27
CA LYS A 245 5.64 -14.97 -18.63
C LYS A 245 5.56 -13.62 -19.33
N ASN A 246 5.58 -12.52 -18.57
CA ASN A 246 5.42 -11.17 -19.09
C ASN A 246 6.16 -10.14 -18.22
N SER A 247 6.23 -8.89 -18.71
CA SER A 247 6.93 -7.80 -18.03
C SER A 247 6.36 -7.45 -16.66
N LEU A 248 5.03 -7.59 -16.47
CA LEU A 248 4.38 -7.36 -15.19
C LEU A 248 4.87 -8.36 -14.13
N GLU A 249 4.88 -9.64 -14.47
CA GLU A 249 5.36 -10.71 -13.59
C GLU A 249 6.86 -10.58 -13.30
N CYS A 250 7.68 -10.21 -14.30
CA CYS A 250 9.10 -9.92 -14.09
C CYS A 250 9.27 -8.82 -13.03
N GLU A 251 8.55 -7.72 -13.18
CA GLU A 251 8.65 -6.57 -12.28
C GLU A 251 8.16 -6.89 -10.88
N VAL A 252 7.04 -7.61 -10.74
CA VAL A 252 6.54 -8.05 -9.44
C VAL A 252 7.51 -9.02 -8.77
N LEU A 253 8.08 -9.98 -9.51
CA LEU A 253 9.05 -10.92 -8.95
C LEU A 253 10.31 -10.20 -8.47
N ASN A 254 10.82 -9.23 -9.23
CA ASN A 254 11.94 -8.39 -8.80
C ASN A 254 11.60 -7.59 -7.54
N LEU A 255 10.41 -6.98 -7.47
CA LEU A 255 9.96 -6.25 -6.29
C LEU A 255 9.80 -7.14 -5.04
N LEU A 256 9.40 -8.40 -5.21
CA LEU A 256 9.34 -9.36 -4.10
C LEU A 256 10.75 -9.77 -3.66
N ALA A 257 11.67 -9.99 -4.59
CA ALA A 257 13.02 -10.49 -4.32
C ALA A 257 13.98 -9.41 -3.78
N ASP A 258 14.07 -8.29 -4.51
CA ASP A 258 15.03 -7.21 -4.26
C ASP A 258 14.45 -6.14 -3.33
N GLY A 259 13.13 -6.08 -3.26
CA GLY A 259 12.38 -5.20 -2.40
C GLY A 259 12.09 -3.82 -2.98
N ARG A 260 11.43 -3.01 -2.16
CA ARG A 260 11.13 -1.61 -2.44
C ARG A 260 12.40 -0.74 -2.29
N CYS A 261 12.35 0.54 -2.67
CA CYS A 261 13.52 1.44 -2.64
C CYS A 261 13.99 1.77 -1.20
N GLN A 262 13.09 1.80 -0.22
CA GLN A 262 13.40 2.18 1.17
C GLN A 262 13.04 1.05 2.15
N ASN A 263 13.72 1.03 3.30
CA ASN A 263 13.34 0.17 4.41
C ASN A 263 12.23 0.85 5.22
N ALA A 264 11.16 0.13 5.50
CA ALA A 264 10.20 0.54 6.52
C ALA A 264 10.75 0.10 7.89
N THR A 265 10.55 0.92 8.94
CA THR A 265 11.01 0.57 10.30
C THR A 265 10.31 -0.66 10.89
N TYR A 266 9.18 -1.07 10.29
CA TYR A 266 8.29 -2.12 10.79
C TYR A 266 8.12 -3.31 9.81
N ASP A 267 8.77 -3.28 8.64
CA ASP A 267 8.66 -4.32 7.60
C ASP A 267 9.96 -4.42 6.79
N MET A 268 10.31 -5.63 6.36
CA MET A 268 11.41 -5.83 5.41
C MET A 268 11.02 -5.27 4.04
N ARG A 269 11.97 -4.61 3.36
CA ARG A 269 11.69 -4.05 2.03
C ARG A 269 11.40 -5.12 0.97
N ASN A 270 12.01 -6.29 1.09
CA ASN A 270 11.77 -7.46 0.26
C ASN A 270 10.79 -8.43 0.94
N SER A 271 10.43 -9.51 0.26
CA SER A 271 9.51 -10.52 0.77
C SER A 271 10.04 -11.90 0.41
N PRO A 272 11.06 -12.41 1.14
CA PRO A 272 11.77 -13.64 0.81
C PRO A 272 10.85 -14.85 0.69
N LEU A 273 9.96 -15.05 1.66
CA LEU A 273 9.00 -16.17 1.62
C LEU A 273 8.03 -16.07 0.44
N SER A 274 7.50 -14.88 0.16
CA SER A 274 6.64 -14.68 -1.01
C SER A 274 7.39 -14.91 -2.33
N THR A 275 8.66 -14.52 -2.39
CA THR A 275 9.55 -14.80 -3.53
C THR A 275 9.73 -16.30 -3.72
N PHE A 276 10.03 -17.03 -2.64
CA PHE A 276 10.17 -18.49 -2.67
C PHE A 276 8.90 -19.17 -3.18
N ILE A 277 7.74 -18.81 -2.61
CA ILE A 277 6.43 -19.34 -3.01
C ILE A 277 6.17 -19.08 -4.50
N VAL A 278 6.34 -17.84 -4.98
CA VAL A 278 6.13 -17.51 -6.40
C VAL A 278 7.10 -18.27 -7.29
N ARG A 279 8.38 -18.40 -6.91
CA ARG A 279 9.37 -19.19 -7.66
C ARG A 279 9.02 -20.67 -7.70
N TYR A 280 8.33 -21.20 -6.69
CA TYR A 280 7.98 -22.62 -6.64
C TYR A 280 6.69 -22.96 -7.39
N ILE A 281 5.60 -22.21 -7.19
CA ILE A 281 4.28 -22.52 -7.78
C ILE A 281 3.82 -21.57 -8.90
N GLY A 282 4.51 -20.45 -9.11
CA GLY A 282 4.17 -19.44 -10.13
C GLY A 282 2.97 -18.55 -9.79
N PHE A 283 2.82 -17.45 -10.55
CA PHE A 283 1.79 -16.43 -10.29
C PHE A 283 0.35 -16.92 -10.47
N GLU A 284 0.09 -17.82 -11.41
CA GLU A 284 -1.27 -18.34 -11.65
C GLU A 284 -1.80 -19.11 -10.43
N GLU A 285 -0.98 -19.99 -9.86
CA GLU A 285 -1.38 -20.73 -8.66
C GLU A 285 -1.46 -19.80 -7.45
N VAL A 286 -0.54 -18.85 -7.28
CA VAL A 286 -0.63 -17.82 -6.23
C VAL A 286 -1.94 -17.03 -6.33
N LYS A 287 -2.36 -16.63 -7.54
CA LYS A 287 -3.61 -15.92 -7.78
C LYS A 287 -4.83 -16.76 -7.41
N LYS A 288 -4.80 -18.07 -7.73
CA LYS A 288 -5.85 -19.01 -7.33
C LYS A 288 -5.90 -19.16 -5.80
N GLN A 289 -4.76 -19.34 -5.15
CA GLN A 289 -4.69 -19.49 -3.69
C GLN A 289 -5.03 -18.19 -2.95
N ARG A 290 -4.74 -17.01 -3.52
CA ARG A 290 -5.21 -15.72 -2.98
C ARG A 290 -6.73 -15.63 -2.92
N LYS A 291 -7.46 -16.20 -3.89
CA LYS A 291 -8.93 -16.28 -3.85
C LYS A 291 -9.39 -17.17 -2.69
N ARG A 292 -8.77 -18.34 -2.52
CA ARG A 292 -9.04 -19.25 -1.40
C ARG A 292 -8.70 -18.63 -0.04
N THR A 293 -7.65 -17.80 0.01
CA THR A 293 -7.30 -17.01 1.21
C THR A 293 -8.45 -16.09 1.60
N LYS A 294 -9.08 -15.45 0.62
CA LYS A 294 -10.27 -14.61 0.86
C LYS A 294 -11.44 -15.45 1.39
N GLU A 295 -11.70 -16.61 0.78
CA GLU A 295 -12.76 -17.53 1.22
C GLU A 295 -12.55 -18.01 2.67
N LEU A 296 -11.31 -18.35 3.02
CA LEU A 296 -10.91 -18.75 4.38
C LEU A 296 -11.26 -17.66 5.40
N PHE A 297 -10.83 -16.42 5.18
CA PHE A 297 -11.07 -15.34 6.15
C PHE A 297 -12.50 -14.78 6.09
N GLN A 298 -13.26 -15.13 5.06
CA GLN A 298 -14.72 -14.98 5.03
C GLN A 298 -15.47 -16.16 5.69
N LYS A 299 -14.74 -17.16 6.21
CA LYS A 299 -15.27 -18.39 6.85
C LYS A 299 -16.09 -19.27 5.90
N ASN A 300 -15.83 -19.18 4.60
CA ASN A 300 -16.48 -20.01 3.58
C ASN A 300 -15.80 -21.38 3.43
N ILE A 301 -14.54 -21.51 3.85
CA ILE A 301 -13.79 -22.76 3.91
C ILE A 301 -13.05 -22.86 5.26
N SER A 302 -12.80 -24.07 5.74
CA SER A 302 -12.04 -24.28 6.98
C SER A 302 -10.52 -24.07 6.76
N PRO A 303 -9.74 -23.83 7.83
CA PRO A 303 -8.28 -23.81 7.75
C PRO A 303 -7.69 -25.11 7.18
N GLU A 304 -8.26 -26.25 7.53
CA GLU A 304 -7.86 -27.58 7.05
C GLU A 304 -8.13 -27.70 5.54
N ASP A 305 -9.35 -27.35 5.09
CA ASP A 305 -9.69 -27.35 3.66
C ASP A 305 -8.73 -26.44 2.88
N PHE A 306 -8.40 -25.27 3.43
CA PHE A 306 -7.45 -24.33 2.82
C PHE A 306 -6.08 -24.99 2.60
N ILE A 307 -5.54 -25.65 3.61
CA ILE A 307 -4.24 -26.35 3.56
C ILE A 307 -4.27 -27.54 2.59
N ASP A 308 -5.34 -28.33 2.61
CA ASP A 308 -5.48 -29.51 1.74
C ASP A 308 -5.51 -29.13 0.26
N GLY A 309 -6.07 -27.96 -0.07
CA GLY A 309 -6.05 -27.44 -1.43
C GLY A 309 -4.79 -26.67 -1.83
N CYS A 310 -3.78 -26.56 -0.96
CA CYS A 310 -2.46 -26.02 -1.30
C CYS A 310 -1.56 -27.09 -1.93
N ASN A 311 -0.46 -26.68 -2.57
CA ASN A 311 0.57 -27.61 -3.03
C ASN A 311 1.24 -28.28 -1.80
N GLN A 312 1.17 -29.62 -1.72
CA GLN A 312 1.58 -30.37 -0.55
C GLN A 312 3.11 -30.41 -0.36
N ASP A 313 3.88 -30.37 -1.45
CA ASP A 313 5.34 -30.28 -1.38
C ASP A 313 5.78 -28.90 -0.85
N LEU A 314 5.15 -27.83 -1.33
CA LEU A 314 5.34 -26.47 -0.82
C LEU A 314 5.03 -26.40 0.68
N LEU A 315 3.91 -26.99 1.09
CA LEU A 315 3.49 -27.05 2.48
C LEU A 315 4.52 -27.75 3.36
N LYS A 316 4.98 -28.93 2.93
CA LYS A 316 5.99 -29.68 3.66
C LYS A 316 7.28 -28.87 3.82
N MET A 317 7.81 -28.27 2.75
CA MET A 317 9.04 -27.48 2.80
C MET A 317 8.93 -26.28 3.75
N ILE A 318 7.79 -25.58 3.75
CA ILE A 318 7.58 -24.45 4.66
C ILE A 318 7.44 -24.92 6.10
N ILE A 319 6.73 -26.02 6.37
CA ILE A 319 6.63 -26.61 7.71
C ILE A 319 8.01 -27.02 8.22
N ASP A 320 8.79 -27.74 7.41
CA ASP A 320 10.14 -28.19 7.76
C ASP A 320 11.04 -26.98 8.09
N GLY A 321 10.98 -25.91 7.28
CA GLY A 321 11.71 -24.67 7.55
C GLY A 321 11.28 -23.97 8.85
N ILE A 322 9.97 -23.95 9.16
CA ILE A 322 9.46 -23.41 10.42
C ILE A 322 9.98 -24.24 11.60
N LEU A 323 9.97 -25.57 11.50
CA LEU A 323 10.47 -26.45 12.56
C LEU A 323 11.97 -26.24 12.82
N GLU A 324 12.79 -26.11 11.78
CA GLU A 324 14.21 -25.78 11.90
C GLU A 324 14.43 -24.40 12.54
N LEU A 325 13.61 -23.41 12.19
CA LEU A 325 13.65 -22.09 12.85
C LEU A 325 13.35 -22.21 14.35
N PHE A 326 12.34 -22.98 14.75
CA PHE A 326 12.04 -23.22 16.17
C PHE A 326 13.17 -23.97 16.89
N GLU A 327 13.79 -24.96 16.25
CA GLU A 327 14.93 -25.68 16.82
C GLU A 327 16.15 -24.76 16.98
N SER A 328 16.40 -23.85 16.02
CA SER A 328 17.47 -22.84 16.14
C SER A 328 17.28 -21.93 17.36
N ARG A 329 16.03 -21.54 17.65
CA ARG A 329 15.69 -20.73 18.83
C ARG A 329 15.84 -21.51 20.13
N LYS A 330 15.41 -22.76 20.13
CA LYS A 330 15.63 -23.67 21.27
C LYS A 330 17.12 -23.86 21.55
N GLN A 331 17.95 -23.97 20.52
CA GLN A 331 19.41 -24.02 20.67
C GLN A 331 19.97 -22.71 21.24
N ALA A 332 19.51 -21.56 20.76
CA ALA A 332 19.90 -20.25 21.29
C ALA A 332 19.57 -20.09 22.77
N ILE A 333 18.39 -20.56 23.21
CA ILE A 333 17.96 -20.55 24.62
C ILE A 333 18.76 -21.54 25.47
N SER A 334 18.99 -22.75 24.96
CA SER A 334 19.68 -23.81 25.71
C SER A 334 21.19 -23.60 25.82
N GLY A 335 21.78 -22.69 25.04
CA GLY A 335 23.22 -22.43 25.03
C GLY A 335 24.06 -23.55 24.40
N VAL A 336 23.42 -24.59 23.85
CA VAL A 336 24.10 -25.72 23.22
C VAL A 336 24.43 -25.36 21.78
N LYS A 337 25.65 -24.84 21.55
CA LYS A 337 26.23 -24.83 20.20
C LYS A 337 26.42 -26.28 19.77
N LYS A 338 25.89 -26.68 18.61
CA LYS A 338 26.21 -27.96 17.97
C LYS A 338 27.74 -28.07 17.90
N GLY A 339 28.31 -28.88 18.77
CA GLY A 339 29.74 -29.15 18.78
C GLY A 339 30.11 -29.74 17.43
N ASN A 340 31.11 -29.15 16.78
CA ASN A 340 31.86 -29.85 15.75
C ASN A 340 32.31 -31.18 16.36
N CYS A 341 31.76 -32.29 15.87
CA CYS A 341 32.36 -33.61 16.04
C CYS A 341 33.72 -33.60 15.34
N ILE A 342 34.75 -33.12 16.03
CA ILE A 342 36.14 -33.40 15.70
C ILE A 342 36.55 -34.53 16.63
N TYR A 343 36.63 -35.72 16.05
CA TYR A 343 37.38 -36.84 16.60
C TYR A 343 38.75 -36.34 17.06
N TRP A 344 39.01 -36.41 18.36
CA TRP A 344 40.37 -36.53 18.86
C TRP A 344 40.57 -37.96 19.32
N ASN A 345 41.01 -38.78 18.37
CA ASN A 345 41.86 -39.92 18.65
C ASN A 345 43.25 -39.39 18.99
N GLN A 346 43.76 -39.75 20.16
CA GLN A 346 45.17 -39.98 20.54
C GLN A 346 45.13 -40.39 22.02
N GLN A 347 45.03 -41.68 22.37
CA GLN A 347 46.11 -42.67 22.49
C GLN A 347 47.36 -42.18 23.24
N GLU A 348 47.55 -42.86 24.38
CA GLU A 348 48.76 -43.23 25.14
C GLU A 348 50.11 -42.59 24.78
#